data_AF-A0A8T5S7Y9-F1
#
_entry.id   AF-A0A8T5S7Y9-F1
#
_cell.length_a   1.000
_cell.length_b   1.000
_cell.length_c   1.000
_cell.angle_alpha   90.00
_cell.angle_beta   90.00
_cell.angle_gamma   90.00
#
_symmetry.space_group_name_H-M   'P 1'
#
loop_
_entity.id
_entity.type
_entity.pdbx_description
1 polymer ?
#
loop_
_entity_poly.entity_id
_entity_poly.type
_entity_poly.pdbx_seq_one_letter_code
_entity_poly.pdbx_strand_id
1 'polypeptide(L)'
;MSKRLKKDLQIMIDEKEGQLFFGDKKKDMKLLMLRPLDIIEFSEFAGTNADDILIWVGKSLGRVFMQKFFVSKDWESESMATRKEVFLVSLEALELMGYGHILGKFKKDHIIIDVKDSLACEESNNIMAKNICLLYQGIFNGLFDILKMDVDGEEIGCALLDEEKCTYRFNYIGGEIDAGLIDEESEENVSDFLSTL
;
A
#
# COMPACT_ATOMS: atom_id res chain seq x y z
N MET A 1 6.03 4.78 18.11
CA MET A 1 7.17 4.39 17.23
C MET A 1 7.12 5.17 15.91
N SER A 2 5.91 5.50 15.45
CA SER A 2 5.58 6.37 14.31
C SER A 2 6.51 7.57 14.04
N LYS A 3 6.75 8.48 15.00
CA LYS A 3 7.58 9.69 14.76
C LYS A 3 9.04 9.42 14.35
N ARG A 4 9.60 8.27 14.73
CA ARG A 4 10.98 7.89 14.39
C ARG A 4 11.03 7.29 12.98
N LEU A 5 10.08 6.40 12.67
CA LEU A 5 9.88 5.86 11.31
C LEU A 5 9.63 6.95 10.27
N LYS A 6 8.79 7.95 10.54
CA LYS A 6 8.56 9.07 9.60
C LYS A 6 9.82 9.86 9.24
N LYS A 7 10.82 9.91 10.13
CA LYS A 7 12.10 10.57 9.84
C LYS A 7 13.06 9.69 9.04
N ASP A 8 12.91 8.38 9.18
CA ASP A 8 13.75 7.38 8.53
C ASP A 8 13.19 6.95 7.14
N LEU A 9 11.92 7.24 6.85
CA LEU A 9 11.23 6.93 5.59
C LEU A 9 11.18 8.17 4.67
N GLN A 10 12.23 8.40 3.89
CA GLN A 10 12.30 9.48 2.91
C GLN A 10 12.91 8.98 1.60
N ILE A 11 12.46 9.52 0.46
CA ILE A 11 13.15 9.26 -0.81
C ILE A 11 14.45 10.04 -0.84
N MET A 12 15.55 9.35 -1.06
CA MET A 12 16.88 9.91 -1.21
C MET A 12 17.42 9.66 -2.61
N ILE A 13 18.03 10.70 -3.19
CA ILE A 13 18.71 10.64 -4.49
C ILE A 13 20.22 10.69 -4.24
N ASP A 14 20.93 9.64 -4.65
CA ASP A 14 22.38 9.67 -4.75
C ASP A 14 22.79 10.00 -6.18
N GLU A 15 23.05 11.28 -6.43
CA GLU A 15 23.47 11.79 -7.74
C GLU A 15 24.81 11.21 -8.22
N LYS A 16 25.70 10.80 -7.29
CA LYS A 16 27.02 10.25 -7.66
C LYS A 16 26.90 8.84 -8.21
N GLU A 17 26.03 8.03 -7.61
CA GLU A 17 25.78 6.65 -8.02
C GLU A 17 24.62 6.51 -9.01
N GLY A 18 23.86 7.60 -9.25
CA GLY A 18 22.65 7.59 -10.07
C GLY A 18 21.56 6.69 -9.49
N GLN A 19 21.43 6.63 -8.16
CA GLN A 19 20.55 5.69 -7.46
C GLN A 19 19.50 6.41 -6.62
N LEU A 20 18.29 5.86 -6.61
CA LEU A 20 17.19 6.26 -5.73
C LEU A 20 17.06 5.25 -4.59
N PHE A 21 16.80 5.74 -3.39
CA PHE A 21 16.60 4.92 -2.20
C PHE A 21 15.40 5.41 -1.42
N PHE A 22 14.73 4.49 -0.75
CA PHE A 22 13.76 4.83 0.29
C PHE A 22 14.44 4.60 1.64
N GLY A 23 14.79 5.66 2.37
CA GLY A 23 15.55 5.62 3.64
C GLY A 23 17.07 5.81 3.50
N ASP A 24 17.83 5.41 4.52
CA ASP A 24 19.28 5.28 4.57
C ASP A 24 19.84 4.29 3.51
N LYS A 25 20.69 4.85 2.64
CA LYS A 25 21.47 4.18 1.59
C LYS A 25 22.10 2.83 1.99
N LYS A 26 22.54 2.65 3.24
CA LYS A 26 23.24 1.40 3.67
C LYS A 26 22.31 0.28 4.13
N LYS A 27 21.08 0.58 4.53
CA LYS A 27 20.13 -0.40 5.04
C LYS A 27 18.98 -0.66 4.06
N ASP A 28 18.70 0.30 3.17
CA ASP A 28 17.34 0.43 2.69
C ASP A 28 17.13 0.11 1.20
N MET A 29 15.87 0.28 0.77
CA MET A 29 15.35 -0.27 -0.48
C MET A 29 15.74 0.61 -1.66
N LYS A 30 16.41 0.04 -2.66
CA LYS A 30 16.65 0.72 -3.94
C LYS A 30 15.33 0.88 -4.68
N LEU A 31 15.10 2.08 -5.19
CA LEU A 31 13.92 2.42 -5.96
C LEU A 31 14.25 2.51 -7.45
N LEU A 32 13.27 2.16 -8.27
CA LEU A 32 13.27 2.42 -9.70
C LEU A 32 12.01 3.21 -10.02
N MET A 33 12.14 4.32 -10.74
CA MET A 33 11.01 5.05 -11.27
C MET A 33 10.55 4.41 -12.57
N LEU A 34 9.30 3.98 -12.61
CA LEU A 34 8.63 3.43 -13.79
C LEU A 34 7.45 4.32 -14.14
N ARG A 35 7.11 4.42 -15.42
CA ARG A 35 5.86 5.06 -15.83
C ARG A 35 4.72 4.05 -15.67
N PRO A 36 3.50 4.48 -15.33
CA PRO A 36 2.33 3.59 -15.27
C PRO A 36 2.14 2.76 -16.55
N LEU A 37 2.38 3.38 -17.71
CA LEU A 37 2.33 2.72 -19.01
C LEU A 37 3.26 1.50 -19.12
N ASP A 38 4.44 1.53 -18.50
CA ASP A 38 5.39 0.41 -18.56
C ASP A 38 4.83 -0.86 -17.87
N ILE A 39 4.03 -0.67 -16.81
CA ILE A 39 3.33 -1.76 -16.10
C ILE A 39 2.14 -2.27 -16.93
N ILE A 40 1.45 -1.35 -17.60
CA ILE A 40 0.33 -1.70 -18.47
C ILE A 40 0.81 -2.51 -19.67
N GLU A 41 1.85 -2.07 -20.36
CA GLU A 41 2.46 -2.79 -21.49
C GLU A 41 2.93 -4.19 -21.07
N PHE A 42 3.55 -4.32 -19.89
CA PHE A 42 3.90 -5.64 -19.35
C PHE A 42 2.68 -6.58 -19.28
N SER A 43 1.55 -6.05 -18.83
CA SER A 43 0.32 -6.82 -18.66
C SER A 43 -0.22 -7.31 -20.01
N GLU A 44 -0.13 -6.47 -21.05
CA GLU A 44 -0.49 -6.86 -22.41
C GLU A 44 0.39 -8.01 -22.93
N PHE A 45 1.70 -7.99 -22.65
CA PHE A 45 2.60 -9.07 -23.01
C PHE A 45 2.36 -10.36 -22.22
N ALA A 46 2.01 -10.26 -20.93
CA ALA A 46 1.74 -11.40 -20.06
C ALA A 46 0.42 -12.12 -20.40
N GLY A 47 -0.51 -11.42 -21.07
CA GLY A 47 -1.77 -11.98 -21.52
C GLY A 47 -2.68 -12.40 -20.36
N THR A 48 -3.34 -13.55 -20.48
CA THR A 48 -4.34 -14.01 -19.49
C THR A 48 -3.81 -14.26 -18.09
N ASN A 49 -2.48 -14.34 -17.91
CA ASN A 49 -1.86 -14.56 -16.61
C ASN A 49 -1.44 -13.24 -15.92
N ALA A 50 -1.66 -12.09 -16.56
CA ALA A 50 -1.21 -10.80 -16.05
C ALA A 50 -1.73 -10.54 -14.64
N ASP A 51 -3.02 -10.80 -14.40
CA ASP A 51 -3.70 -10.55 -13.13
C ASP A 51 -3.01 -11.26 -11.95
N ASP A 52 -2.81 -12.58 -12.07
CA ASP A 52 -2.14 -13.39 -11.05
C ASP A 52 -0.70 -12.94 -10.83
N ILE A 53 0.01 -12.60 -11.91
CA ILE A 53 1.40 -12.14 -11.83
C ILE A 53 1.47 -10.79 -11.10
N LEU A 54 0.57 -9.85 -11.39
CA LEU A 54 0.54 -8.52 -10.77
C LEU A 54 0.22 -8.61 -9.28
N ILE A 55 -0.76 -9.41 -8.91
CA ILE A 55 -1.08 -9.66 -7.50
C ILE A 55 0.13 -10.29 -6.79
N TRP A 56 0.78 -11.28 -7.42
CA TRP A 56 1.95 -11.96 -6.84
C TRP A 56 3.17 -11.03 -6.72
N VAL A 57 3.43 -10.20 -7.73
CA VAL A 57 4.49 -9.18 -7.71
C VAL A 57 4.20 -8.16 -6.63
N GLY A 58 2.98 -7.61 -6.57
CA GLY A 58 2.57 -6.68 -5.53
C GLY A 58 2.74 -7.27 -4.14
N LYS A 59 2.31 -8.53 -3.95
CA LYS A 59 2.47 -9.26 -2.68
C LYS A 59 3.94 -9.41 -2.29
N SER A 60 4.80 -9.66 -3.27
CA SER A 60 6.25 -9.72 -3.06
C SER A 60 6.83 -8.36 -2.67
N LEU A 61 6.39 -7.27 -3.30
CA LEU A 61 6.80 -5.91 -2.96
C LEU A 61 6.42 -5.55 -1.52
N GLY A 62 5.16 -5.77 -1.12
CA GLY A 62 4.70 -5.52 0.24
C GLY A 62 5.49 -6.32 1.29
N ARG A 63 5.76 -7.60 1.01
CA ARG A 63 6.58 -8.45 1.89
C ARG A 63 8.02 -7.94 2.01
N VAL A 64 8.67 -7.61 0.88
CA VAL A 64 10.06 -7.11 0.87
C VAL A 64 10.16 -5.79 1.62
N PHE A 65 9.21 -4.88 1.39
CA PHE A 65 9.11 -3.62 2.13
C PHE A 65 9.08 -3.87 3.65
N MET A 66 8.16 -4.71 4.10
CA MET A 66 8.01 -5.01 5.53
C MET A 66 9.26 -5.67 6.12
N GLN A 67 9.85 -6.61 5.38
CA GLN A 67 11.07 -7.30 5.81
C GLN A 67 12.27 -6.36 5.91
N LYS A 68 12.36 -5.32 5.08
CA LYS A 68 13.45 -4.35 5.09
C LYS A 68 13.35 -3.35 6.25
N PHE A 69 12.16 -2.80 6.49
CA PHE A 69 11.99 -1.74 7.49
C PHE A 69 11.65 -2.27 8.89
N PHE A 70 11.17 -3.50 8.98
CA PHE A 70 10.77 -4.12 10.25
C PHE A 70 11.44 -5.49 10.45
N VAL A 71 12.74 -5.57 10.12
CA VAL A 71 13.58 -6.77 10.30
C VAL A 71 13.46 -7.27 11.75
N SER A 72 13.45 -8.59 11.94
CA SER A 72 13.56 -9.28 13.24
C SER A 72 12.41 -9.07 14.24
N LYS A 73 11.26 -8.57 13.77
CA LYS A 73 10.01 -8.55 14.54
C LYS A 73 9.27 -9.89 14.40
N ASP A 74 8.92 -10.51 15.53
CA ASP A 74 7.95 -11.60 15.55
C ASP A 74 6.55 -11.00 15.63
N TRP A 75 5.86 -10.93 14.49
CA TRP A 75 4.53 -10.33 14.40
C TRP A 75 3.43 -11.18 15.02
N GLU A 76 3.66 -12.48 15.28
CA GLU A 76 2.67 -13.35 15.93
C GLU A 76 2.50 -12.99 17.41
N SER A 77 3.57 -12.54 18.07
CA SER A 77 3.54 -12.09 19.47
C SER A 77 3.19 -10.62 19.67
N GLU A 78 3.14 -9.83 18.59
CA GLU A 78 2.79 -8.41 18.64
C GLU A 78 1.28 -8.18 18.76
N SER A 79 0.91 -7.12 19.49
CA SER A 79 -0.50 -6.76 19.68
C SER A 79 -1.16 -6.32 18.35
N MET A 80 -2.48 -6.49 18.24
CA MET A 80 -3.23 -6.01 17.09
C MET A 80 -3.12 -4.48 16.91
N ALA A 81 -3.05 -3.74 18.02
CA ALA A 81 -2.83 -2.30 18.00
C ALA A 81 -1.49 -1.92 17.34
N THR A 82 -0.41 -2.64 17.69
CA THR A 82 0.91 -2.43 17.07
C THR A 82 0.86 -2.75 15.57
N ARG A 83 0.24 -3.87 15.20
CA ARG A 83 0.11 -4.29 13.80
C ARG A 83 -0.69 -3.27 12.98
N LYS A 84 -1.77 -2.73 13.54
CA LYS A 84 -2.54 -1.61 12.97
C LYS A 84 -1.67 -0.34 12.78
N GLU A 85 -0.94 0.10 13.81
CA GLU A 85 -0.04 1.28 13.70
C GLU A 85 0.96 1.09 12.55
N VAL A 86 1.58 -0.08 12.48
CA VAL A 86 2.59 -0.39 11.47
C VAL A 86 1.98 -0.47 10.08
N PHE A 87 0.81 -1.07 9.94
CA PHE A 87 0.07 -1.11 8.68
C PHE A 87 -0.20 0.31 8.16
N LEU A 88 -0.76 1.18 9.01
CA LEU A 88 -1.05 2.57 8.61
C LEU A 88 0.22 3.35 8.21
N VAL A 89 1.32 3.20 8.96
CA VAL A 89 2.62 3.79 8.59
C VAL A 89 3.14 3.24 7.25
N SER A 90 2.84 1.98 6.93
CA SER A 90 3.22 1.36 5.65
C SER A 90 2.42 1.96 4.49
N LEU A 91 1.15 2.30 4.71
CA LEU A 91 0.34 3.03 3.73
C LEU A 91 0.88 4.45 3.48
N GLU A 92 1.25 5.17 4.54
CA GLU A 92 1.90 6.49 4.41
C GLU A 92 3.22 6.38 3.62
N ALA A 93 3.98 5.30 3.81
CA ALA A 93 5.21 5.07 3.05
C ALA A 93 4.96 4.83 1.55
N LEU A 94 3.88 4.13 1.20
CA LEU A 94 3.46 3.94 -0.19
C LEU A 94 3.05 5.28 -0.82
N GLU A 95 2.33 6.14 -0.09
CA GLU A 95 2.01 7.49 -0.55
C GLU A 95 3.27 8.32 -0.84
N LEU A 96 4.28 8.26 0.04
CA LEU A 96 5.59 8.90 -0.20
C LEU A 96 6.30 8.37 -1.45
N MET A 97 6.04 7.13 -1.84
CA MET A 97 6.59 6.50 -3.05
C MET A 97 5.76 6.79 -4.31
N GLY A 98 4.68 7.57 -4.21
CA GLY A 98 3.88 8.02 -5.34
C GLY A 98 2.74 7.08 -5.74
N TYR A 99 2.26 6.21 -4.85
CA TYR A 99 1.13 5.30 -5.12
C TYR A 99 -0.25 5.98 -5.00
N GLY A 100 -0.30 7.31 -4.90
CA GLY A 100 -1.52 8.09 -4.62
C GLY A 100 -1.72 8.34 -3.12
N HIS A 101 -2.85 8.96 -2.76
CA HIS A 101 -3.23 9.23 -1.38
C HIS A 101 -3.96 8.04 -0.78
N ILE A 102 -3.36 7.40 0.24
CA ILE A 102 -3.82 6.10 0.73
C ILE A 102 -4.31 6.21 2.18
N LEU A 103 -5.58 5.86 2.40
CA LEU A 103 -6.20 5.89 3.71
C LEU A 103 -6.70 4.49 4.11
N GLY A 104 -6.23 3.98 5.24
CA GLY A 104 -6.72 2.73 5.84
C GLY A 104 -7.70 3.01 6.97
N LYS A 105 -8.84 2.30 6.99
CA LYS A 105 -9.84 2.34 8.06
C LYS A 105 -10.14 0.92 8.56
N PHE A 106 -10.05 0.71 9.85
CA PHE A 106 -10.32 -0.56 10.51
C PHE A 106 -11.76 -0.53 11.04
N LYS A 107 -12.58 -1.47 10.57
CA LYS A 107 -13.93 -1.73 11.05
C LYS A 107 -13.97 -3.06 11.78
N LYS A 108 -15.10 -3.35 12.43
CA LYS A 108 -15.26 -4.51 13.31
C LYS A 108 -14.91 -5.83 12.61
N ASP A 109 -15.41 -6.00 11.40
CA ASP A 109 -15.38 -7.22 10.59
C ASP A 109 -14.50 -7.10 9.33
N HIS A 110 -14.01 -5.89 9.01
CA HIS A 110 -13.24 -5.65 7.80
C HIS A 110 -12.32 -4.43 7.91
N ILE A 111 -11.40 -4.33 6.95
CA ILE A 111 -10.52 -3.18 6.73
C ILE A 111 -10.87 -2.60 5.37
N ILE A 112 -11.04 -1.28 5.31
CA ILE A 112 -11.17 -0.52 4.07
C ILE A 112 -9.86 0.19 3.79
N ILE A 113 -9.41 0.13 2.54
CA ILE A 113 -8.30 0.94 2.04
C ILE A 113 -8.82 1.75 0.87
N ASP A 114 -8.74 3.06 1.01
CA ASP A 114 -9.08 4.02 -0.03
C ASP A 114 -7.82 4.54 -0.68
N VAL A 115 -7.82 4.63 -2.01
CA VAL A 115 -6.73 5.21 -2.80
C VAL A 115 -7.29 6.29 -3.71
N LYS A 116 -7.05 7.55 -3.33
CA LYS A 116 -7.33 8.73 -4.17
C LYS A 116 -6.12 9.02 -5.05
N ASP A 117 -6.36 9.61 -6.21
CA ASP A 117 -5.31 9.93 -7.19
C ASP A 117 -4.41 8.73 -7.47
N SER A 118 -5.03 7.55 -7.68
CA SER A 118 -4.31 6.32 -8.03
C SER A 118 -3.49 6.52 -9.30
N LEU A 119 -2.33 5.87 -9.38
CA LEU A 119 -1.52 5.82 -10.61
C LEU A 119 -2.31 5.29 -11.81
N ALA A 120 -3.35 4.49 -11.59
CA ALA A 120 -4.24 4.03 -12.65
C ALA A 120 -4.92 5.20 -13.38
N CYS A 121 -5.22 6.31 -12.69
CA CYS A 121 -5.91 7.46 -13.26
C CYS A 121 -5.07 8.23 -14.28
N GLU A 122 -3.73 8.14 -14.21
CA GLU A 122 -2.83 8.74 -15.22
C GLU A 122 -3.05 8.14 -16.62
N GLU A 123 -3.54 6.91 -16.67
CA GLU A 123 -3.79 6.15 -17.90
C GLU A 123 -5.28 5.80 -18.04
N SER A 124 -6.17 6.67 -17.53
CA SER A 124 -7.63 6.43 -17.49
C SER A 124 -8.31 6.10 -18.82
N ASN A 125 -7.71 6.52 -19.94
CA ASN A 125 -8.20 6.18 -21.29
C ASN A 125 -7.79 4.77 -21.74
N ASN A 126 -6.96 4.08 -20.97
CA ASN A 126 -6.49 2.73 -21.25
C ASN A 126 -7.25 1.72 -20.38
N ILE A 127 -7.99 0.81 -21.02
CA ILE A 127 -8.76 -0.24 -20.33
C ILE A 127 -7.88 -1.12 -19.43
N MET A 128 -6.60 -1.26 -19.77
CA MET A 128 -5.63 -2.05 -19.02
C MET A 128 -5.06 -1.30 -17.80
N ALA A 129 -5.42 -0.03 -17.57
CA ALA A 129 -4.99 0.70 -16.38
C ALA A 129 -5.47 0.05 -15.08
N LYS A 130 -6.56 -0.73 -15.12
CA LYS A 130 -7.05 -1.54 -13.99
C LYS A 130 -6.00 -2.53 -13.45
N ASN A 131 -5.04 -2.94 -14.28
CA ASN A 131 -3.93 -3.81 -13.87
C ASN A 131 -3.05 -3.18 -12.78
N ILE A 132 -3.00 -1.84 -12.71
CA ILE A 132 -2.31 -1.13 -11.63
C ILE A 132 -3.06 -1.33 -10.30
N CYS A 133 -4.40 -1.37 -10.30
CA CYS A 133 -5.19 -1.67 -9.09
C CYS A 133 -4.91 -3.09 -8.56
N LEU A 134 -4.67 -4.06 -9.45
CA LEU A 134 -4.30 -5.42 -9.04
C LEU A 134 -2.93 -5.46 -8.34
N LEU A 135 -1.98 -4.64 -8.79
CA LEU A 135 -0.71 -4.46 -8.11
C LEU A 135 -0.91 -3.93 -6.67
N TYR A 136 -1.84 -2.99 -6.49
CA TYR A 136 -2.14 -2.40 -5.18
C TYR A 136 -2.75 -3.44 -4.24
N GLN A 137 -3.75 -4.18 -4.71
CA GLN A 137 -4.32 -5.31 -3.96
C GLN A 137 -3.24 -6.31 -3.55
N GLY A 138 -2.33 -6.64 -4.47
CA GLY A 138 -1.15 -7.46 -4.18
C GLY A 138 -0.31 -6.87 -3.04
N ILE A 139 0.07 -5.60 -3.13
CA ILE A 139 0.88 -4.91 -2.11
C ILE A 139 0.21 -5.00 -0.74
N PHE A 140 -1.08 -4.67 -0.63
CA PHE A 140 -1.82 -4.72 0.62
C PHE A 140 -1.85 -6.13 1.21
N ASN A 141 -2.11 -7.14 0.38
CA ASN A 141 -2.00 -8.55 0.78
C ASN A 141 -0.61 -8.91 1.31
N GLY A 142 0.45 -8.40 0.68
CA GLY A 142 1.82 -8.58 1.14
C GLY A 142 2.10 -7.99 2.52
N LEU A 143 1.50 -6.82 2.82
CA LEU A 143 1.60 -6.18 4.14
C LEU A 143 0.87 -7.01 5.21
N PHE A 144 -0.38 -7.39 4.95
CA PHE A 144 -1.18 -8.18 5.89
C PHE A 144 -0.54 -9.54 6.23
N ASP A 145 0.01 -10.21 5.22
CA ASP A 145 0.73 -11.47 5.38
C ASP A 145 1.87 -11.38 6.39
N ILE A 146 2.73 -10.35 6.28
CA ILE A 146 3.86 -10.16 7.20
C ILE A 146 3.36 -9.77 8.59
N LEU A 147 2.35 -8.91 8.66
CA LEU A 147 1.74 -8.48 9.91
C LEU A 147 0.85 -9.56 10.55
N LYS A 148 0.72 -10.74 9.95
CA LYS A 148 -0.10 -11.84 10.50
C LYS A 148 -1.54 -11.39 10.77
N MET A 149 -2.08 -10.62 9.84
CA MET A 149 -3.48 -10.20 9.83
C MET A 149 -4.20 -11.09 8.82
N ASP A 150 -5.01 -12.01 9.33
CA ASP A 150 -5.72 -12.98 8.50
C ASP A 150 -6.95 -12.33 7.88
N VAL A 151 -6.78 -11.86 6.64
CA VAL A 151 -7.81 -11.15 5.88
C VAL A 151 -7.84 -11.63 4.44
N ASP A 152 -9.00 -11.56 3.82
CA ASP A 152 -9.19 -11.77 2.38
C ASP A 152 -9.98 -10.61 1.79
N GLY A 153 -9.61 -10.17 0.59
CA GLY A 153 -10.16 -8.95 0.05
C GLY A 153 -9.88 -8.67 -1.41
N GLU A 154 -10.68 -7.76 -1.93
CA GLU A 154 -10.71 -7.34 -3.32
C GLU A 154 -11.00 -5.83 -3.45
N GLU A 155 -10.76 -5.30 -4.64
CA GLU A 155 -11.24 -3.98 -5.04
C GLU A 155 -12.78 -4.03 -5.17
N ILE A 156 -13.48 -3.19 -4.42
CA ILE A 156 -14.94 -3.06 -4.43
C ILE A 156 -15.43 -1.76 -5.07
N GLY A 157 -14.52 -0.82 -5.34
CA GLY A 157 -14.80 0.43 -6.03
C GLY A 157 -13.57 0.91 -6.81
N CYS A 158 -13.76 1.50 -7.98
CA CYS A 158 -12.65 1.79 -8.90
C CYS A 158 -12.75 3.19 -9.52
N ALA A 159 -11.70 3.99 -9.38
CA ALA A 159 -11.65 5.35 -9.93
C ALA A 159 -11.73 5.39 -11.47
N LEU A 160 -11.40 4.28 -12.15
CA LEU A 160 -11.56 4.15 -13.60
C LEU A 160 -13.02 3.97 -14.04
N LEU A 161 -13.94 3.75 -13.10
CA LEU A 161 -15.38 3.56 -13.33
C LEU A 161 -16.20 4.76 -12.83
N ASP A 162 -15.64 5.96 -12.97
CA ASP A 162 -16.23 7.24 -12.54
C ASP A 162 -16.44 7.38 -11.01
N GLU A 163 -15.77 6.56 -10.20
CA GLU A 163 -15.71 6.75 -8.75
C GLU A 163 -14.61 7.76 -8.37
N GLU A 164 -14.73 8.41 -7.20
CA GLU A 164 -13.73 9.39 -6.74
C GLU A 164 -12.40 8.75 -6.33
N LYS A 165 -12.38 7.44 -6.08
CA LYS A 165 -11.24 6.70 -5.52
C LYS A 165 -11.35 5.22 -5.82
N CYS A 166 -10.23 4.49 -5.75
CA CYS A 166 -10.27 3.04 -5.66
C CYS A 166 -10.48 2.63 -4.20
N THR A 167 -11.42 1.71 -3.96
CA THR A 167 -11.78 1.23 -2.62
C THR A 167 -11.53 -0.27 -2.56
N TYR A 168 -10.73 -0.71 -1.60
CA TYR A 168 -10.43 -2.12 -1.34
C TYR A 168 -11.01 -2.53 0.00
N ARG A 169 -11.65 -3.70 0.04
CA ARG A 169 -12.23 -4.25 1.26
C ARG A 169 -11.60 -5.59 1.59
N PHE A 170 -11.05 -5.70 2.79
CA PHE A 170 -10.44 -6.91 3.33
C PHE A 170 -11.21 -7.38 4.56
N ASN A 171 -11.92 -8.50 4.45
CA ASN A 171 -12.69 -9.08 5.55
C ASN A 171 -11.79 -9.98 6.41
N TYR A 172 -11.97 -9.95 7.74
CA TYR A 172 -11.22 -10.84 8.62
C TYR A 172 -11.63 -12.31 8.44
N ILE A 173 -10.66 -13.19 8.30
CA ILE A 173 -10.88 -14.63 8.25
C ILE A 173 -10.84 -15.16 9.68
N GLY A 174 -12.02 -15.34 10.27
CA GLY A 174 -12.15 -15.95 11.60
C GLY A 174 -11.77 -15.01 12.75
N GLY A 175 -12.55 -13.95 12.95
CA GLY A 175 -12.43 -13.06 14.10
C GLY A 175 -13.11 -11.71 13.87
N GLU A 176 -13.00 -10.83 14.86
CA GLU A 176 -13.34 -9.41 14.78
C GLU A 176 -12.24 -8.61 15.49
N ILE A 177 -12.03 -7.36 15.10
CA ILE A 177 -11.11 -6.49 15.83
C ILE A 177 -11.78 -5.92 17.10
N ASP A 178 -11.00 -5.74 18.16
CA ASP A 178 -11.47 -5.13 19.40
C ASP A 178 -12.09 -3.75 19.17
N ALA A 179 -13.18 -3.45 19.87
CA ALA A 179 -13.93 -2.20 19.70
C ALA A 179 -13.09 -0.93 19.88
N GLY A 180 -12.06 -0.98 20.74
CA GLY A 180 -11.14 0.14 20.96
C GLY A 180 -10.13 0.39 19.83
N LEU A 181 -10.10 -0.48 18.82
CA LEU A 181 -9.23 -0.37 17.64
C LEU A 181 -10.03 -0.08 16.36
N ILE A 182 -11.35 0.08 16.45
CA ILE A 182 -12.20 0.48 15.33
C ILE A 182 -12.03 1.98 15.09
N ASP A 183 -11.85 2.37 13.84
CA ASP A 183 -11.84 3.77 13.45
C ASP A 183 -13.27 4.31 13.39
N GLU A 184 -13.50 5.45 14.07
CA GLU A 184 -14.76 6.19 13.99
C GLU A 184 -15.07 6.59 12.54
N GLU A 185 -16.32 6.92 12.23
CA GLU A 185 -16.74 7.27 10.86
C GLU A 185 -16.21 8.63 10.36
N SER A 186 -15.17 9.20 10.98
CA SER A 186 -14.62 10.46 10.52
C SER A 186 -13.91 10.32 9.16
N GLU A 187 -14.23 11.23 8.25
CA GLU A 187 -13.54 11.44 6.97
C GLU A 187 -12.40 12.44 7.14
N GLU A 188 -11.55 12.29 8.15
CA GLU A 188 -10.36 13.14 8.23
C GLU A 188 -9.33 12.65 7.21
N ASN A 189 -9.30 13.32 6.06
CA ASN A 189 -8.22 13.19 5.08
C ASN A 189 -6.93 13.71 5.73
N VAL A 190 -5.86 12.95 5.62
CA VAL A 190 -4.50 13.34 6.07
C VAL A 190 -4.03 14.65 5.41
N SER A 191 -4.63 15.05 4.27
CA SER A 191 -4.32 16.29 3.55
C SER A 191 -4.50 17.57 4.37
N ASP A 192 -5.43 17.59 5.34
CA ASP A 192 -5.65 18.80 6.15
C ASP A 192 -4.43 19.10 7.03
N PHE A 193 -3.63 18.09 7.37
CA PHE A 193 -2.39 18.26 8.11
C PHE A 193 -1.25 18.78 7.23
N LEU A 194 -1.14 18.31 5.98
CA LEU A 194 -0.10 18.80 5.03
C LEU A 194 -0.37 20.22 4.54
N SER A 195 -1.62 20.69 4.54
CA SER A 195 -1.97 22.07 4.17
C SER A 195 -1.51 23.13 5.19
N THR A 196 -1.05 22.70 6.37
CA THR A 196 -0.61 23.57 7.46
C THR A 196 0.92 23.65 7.65
N LEU A 197 1.69 23.06 6.73
CA LEU A 197 3.16 23.15 6.69
C LEU A 197 3.66 24.28 5.79
#